data_AF-A0AAD9XN04-F1
#
_entry.id   AF-A0AAD9XN04-F1
#
_cell.length_a   1.000
_cell.length_b   1.000
_cell.length_c   1.000
_cell.angle_alpha   90.00
_cell.angle_beta   90.00
_cell.angle_gamma   90.00
#
_symmetry.space_group_name_H-M   'P 1'
#
loop_
_entity.id
_entity.type
_entity.pdbx_description
1 polymer ?
#
loop_
_entity_poly.entity_id
_entity_poly.type
_entity_poly.pdbx_seq_one_letter_code
_entity_poly.pdbx_strand_id
1 'polypeptide(L)'
;MTEYLLKKKSIIDVLAYSGYGMTEKDKIMYVLSGLGAEYDSFVIPITSMQNCYSMPEITALLLTHEARIEQHTQAETLNVNLAANKKGNGNNQQGFGRGQSHN
;
A
#
# COMPACT_ATOMS: atom_id res chain seq x y z
N MET A 1 0.71 8.53 6.30
CA MET A 1 -0.59 9.18 6.00
C MET A 1 -1.00 10.19 7.06
N THR A 2 -0.83 9.90 8.35
CA THR A 2 -1.28 10.77 9.45
C THR A 2 -0.78 12.21 9.34
N GLU A 3 0.53 12.41 9.09
CA GLU A 3 1.11 13.76 8.91
C GLU A 3 0.53 14.48 7.68
N TYR A 4 0.33 13.74 6.59
CA TYR A 4 -0.30 14.28 5.38
C TYR A 4 -1.73 14.76 5.65
N LEU A 5 -2.55 13.93 6.31
CA LEU A 5 -3.92 14.29 6.68
C LEU A 5 -3.95 15.47 7.64
N LEU A 6 -3.04 15.53 8.61
CA LEU A 6 -2.92 16.66 9.54
C LEU A 6 -2.60 17.97 8.80
N LYS A 7 -1.64 17.94 7.86
CA LYS A 7 -1.28 19.09 7.04
C LYS A 7 -2.44 19.56 6.17
N LYS A 8 -3.14 18.64 5.52
CA LYS A 8 -4.33 18.94 4.70
C LYS A 8 -5.45 19.54 5.55
N LYS A 9 -5.72 18.97 6.72
CA LYS A 9 -6.71 19.49 7.67
C LYS A 9 -6.36 20.90 8.14
N SER A 10 -5.10 21.16 8.48
CA SER A 10 -4.66 22.50 8.90
C SER A 10 -4.96 23.57 7.85
N ILE A 11 -4.75 23.28 6.56
CA ILE A 11 -5.08 24.21 5.47
C ILE A 11 -6.59 24.42 5.36
N ILE A 12 -7.37 23.34 5.45
CA ILE A 12 -8.85 23.42 5.45
C ILE A 12 -9.34 24.29 6.61
N ASP A 13 -8.78 24.11 7.81
CA ASP A 13 -9.16 24.85 9.01
C ASP A 13 -8.79 26.34 8.89
N VAL A 14 -7.61 26.66 8.32
CA VAL A 14 -7.19 28.05 8.05
C VAL A 14 -8.10 28.72 7.02
N LEU A 15 -8.48 28.01 5.95
CA LEU A 15 -9.41 28.51 4.94
C LEU A 15 -10.78 28.76 5.55
N ALA A 16 -11.30 27.82 6.34
CA ALA A 16 -12.57 27.97 7.05
C ALA A 16 -12.55 29.16 8.02
N TYR A 17 -11.47 29.33 8.79
CA TYR A 17 -11.27 30.46 9.68
C TYR A 17 -11.24 31.80 8.93
N SER A 18 -10.68 31.81 7.72
CA SER A 18 -10.61 32.99 6.85
C SER A 18 -11.91 33.29 6.10
N GLY A 19 -12.99 32.55 6.35
CA GLY A 19 -14.28 32.69 5.68
C GLY A 19 -14.41 31.92 4.35
N TYR A 20 -13.37 31.20 3.93
CA TYR A 20 -13.37 30.34 2.74
C TYR A 20 -13.70 28.89 3.11
N GLY A 21 -14.89 28.67 3.65
CA GLY A 21 -15.37 27.33 3.98
C GLY A 21 -15.48 26.44 2.74
N MET A 22 -14.89 25.25 2.80
CA MET A 22 -14.98 24.24 1.74
C MET A 22 -16.17 23.29 1.99
N THR A 23 -16.82 22.82 0.92
CA THR A 23 -17.80 21.73 1.04
C THR A 23 -17.10 20.43 1.43
N GLU A 24 -17.85 19.47 1.99
CA GLU A 24 -17.27 18.18 2.36
C GLU A 24 -16.68 17.44 1.16
N LYS A 25 -17.35 17.52 0.00
CA LYS A 25 -16.84 16.99 -1.27
C LYS A 25 -15.51 17.62 -1.68
N ASP A 26 -15.39 18.95 -1.55
CA ASP A 26 -14.15 19.65 -1.93
C ASP A 26 -13.00 19.30 -0.98
N LYS A 27 -13.27 19.14 0.32
CA LYS A 27 -12.28 18.67 1.30
C LYS A 27 -11.77 17.28 0.94
N ILE A 28 -12.68 16.36 0.61
CA ILE A 28 -12.33 15.00 0.21
C ILE A 28 -11.50 15.03 -1.07
N MET A 29 -11.94 15.75 -2.10
CA MET A 29 -11.20 15.86 -3.36
C MET A 29 -9.80 16.45 -3.13
N TYR A 30 -9.68 17.50 -2.32
CA TYR A 30 -8.40 18.11 -1.97
C TYR A 30 -7.42 17.13 -1.30
N VAL A 31 -7.94 16.20 -0.51
CA VAL A 31 -7.14 15.13 0.11
C VAL A 31 -6.76 14.06 -0.91
N LEU A 32 -7.68 13.64 -1.79
CA LEU A 32 -7.41 12.60 -2.79
C LEU A 32 -6.43 13.06 -3.88
N SER A 33 -6.50 14.32 -4.32
CA SER A 33 -5.65 14.84 -5.41
C SER A 33 -4.16 14.90 -5.09
N GLY A 34 -3.76 14.77 -3.81
CA GLY A 34 -2.35 14.77 -3.41
C GLY A 34 -1.77 13.39 -3.15
N LEU A 35 -2.51 12.31 -3.43
CA LEU A 35 -2.05 10.94 -3.23
C LEU A 35 -1.26 10.43 -4.44
N GLY A 36 -0.30 9.53 -4.21
CA GLY A 36 0.46 8.84 -5.25
C GLY A 36 -0.30 7.67 -5.88
N ALA A 37 0.25 7.11 -6.96
CA ALA A 37 -0.38 6.03 -7.74
C ALA A 37 -0.69 4.75 -6.94
N GLU A 38 0.02 4.50 -5.85
CA GLU A 38 -0.27 3.37 -4.93
C GLU A 38 -1.68 3.44 -4.31
N TYR A 39 -2.28 4.64 -4.28
CA TYR A 39 -3.64 4.89 -3.79
C TYR A 39 -4.70 4.89 -4.91
N ASP A 40 -4.37 4.61 -6.18
CA ASP A 40 -5.35 4.63 -7.27
C ASP A 40 -6.52 3.66 -7.01
N SER A 41 -6.22 2.48 -6.47
CA SER A 41 -7.21 1.48 -6.05
C SER A 41 -8.20 1.99 -4.98
N PHE A 42 -7.81 3.02 -4.24
CA PHE A 42 -8.60 3.71 -3.24
C PHE A 42 -9.36 4.91 -3.81
N VAL A 43 -8.69 5.71 -4.64
CA VAL A 43 -9.23 6.96 -5.21
C VAL A 43 -10.37 6.68 -6.21
N ILE A 44 -10.23 5.66 -7.06
CA ILE A 44 -11.22 5.34 -8.11
C ILE A 44 -12.64 5.11 -7.57
N PRO A 45 -12.87 4.20 -6.60
CA PRO A 45 -14.22 3.95 -6.09
C PRO A 45 -14.80 5.17 -5.35
N ILE A 46 -13.97 5.91 -4.61
CA ILE A 46 -14.41 7.06 -3.83
C ILE A 46 -14.80 8.24 -4.72
N THR A 47 -14.05 8.46 -5.80
CA THR A 47 -14.38 9.51 -6.79
C THR A 47 -15.60 9.14 -7.63
N SER A 48 -15.87 7.85 -7.82
CA SER A 48 -17.03 7.34 -8.55
C SER A 48 -18.34 7.41 -7.74
N MET A 49 -18.27 7.23 -6.42
CA MET A 49 -19.44 7.29 -5.53
C MET A 49 -19.63 8.70 -4.95
N GLN A 50 -20.39 9.54 -5.66
CA GLN A 50 -20.62 10.92 -5.23
C GLN A 50 -21.41 10.98 -3.91
N ASN A 51 -20.92 11.81 -2.97
CA ASN A 51 -21.57 12.18 -1.71
C ASN A 51 -21.86 11.02 -0.73
N CYS A 52 -21.22 9.86 -0.88
CA CYS A 52 -21.41 8.73 0.03
C CYS A 52 -20.53 8.79 1.28
N TYR A 53 -19.49 9.62 1.30
CA TYR A 53 -18.46 9.59 2.34
C TYR A 53 -18.29 10.95 3.02
N SER A 54 -18.07 10.90 4.32
CA SER A 54 -17.68 12.01 5.17
C SER A 54 -16.16 12.08 5.35
N MET A 55 -15.65 13.24 5.76
CA MET A 55 -14.22 13.44 5.98
C MET A 55 -13.61 12.48 7.03
N PRO A 56 -14.29 12.17 8.15
CA PRO A 56 -13.82 11.16 9.11
C PRO A 56 -13.72 9.76 8.51
N GLU A 57 -14.69 9.36 7.66
CA GLU A 57 -14.67 8.04 7.01
C GLU A 57 -13.50 7.93 6.04
N ILE A 58 -13.29 8.94 5.20
CA ILE A 58 -12.13 8.99 4.29
C ILE A 58 -10.81 8.91 5.04
N THR A 59 -10.71 9.59 6.19
CA THR A 59 -9.53 9.55 7.06
C THR A 59 -9.28 8.13 7.57
N ALA A 60 -10.30 7.47 8.12
CA ALA A 60 -10.19 6.11 8.65
C ALA A 60 -9.84 5.09 7.55
N LEU A 61 -10.48 5.21 6.39
CA LEU A 61 -10.23 4.31 5.27
C LEU A 61 -8.82 4.51 4.68
N LEU A 62 -8.31 5.75 4.62
CA LEU A 62 -6.93 6.03 4.18
C LEU A 62 -5.89 5.41 5.12
N LEU A 63 -6.08 5.53 6.43
CA LEU A 63 -5.18 4.90 7.42
C LEU A 63 -5.21 3.37 7.30
N THR A 64 -6.39 2.80 7.08
CA THR A 64 -6.55 1.36 6.86
C THR A 64 -5.87 0.91 5.57
N HIS A 65 -5.98 1.70 4.50
CA HIS A 65 -5.34 1.41 3.22
C HIS A 65 -3.81 1.51 3.32
N GLU A 66 -3.27 2.54 3.99
CA GLU A 66 -1.83 2.65 4.29
C GLU A 66 -1.30 1.41 5.02
N ALA A 67 -1.96 0.98 6.08
CA ALA A 67 -1.55 -0.23 6.82
C ALA A 67 -1.55 -1.49 5.93
N ARG A 68 -2.48 -1.60 4.98
CA ARG A 68 -2.51 -2.73 4.02
C ARG A 68 -1.38 -2.66 3.00
N ILE A 69 -1.02 -1.48 2.51
CA ILE A 69 0.14 -1.29 1.63
C ILE A 69 1.40 -1.75 2.36
N GLU A 70 1.64 -1.26 3.58
CA GLU A 70 2.81 -1.60 4.38
C GLU A 70 2.94 -3.12 4.62
N GLN A 71 1.83 -3.79 4.96
CA GLN A 71 1.78 -5.24 5.12
C GLN A 71 2.12 -5.98 3.83
N HIS A 72 1.61 -5.52 2.68
CA HIS A 72 1.86 -6.17 1.41
C HIS A 72 3.32 -6.02 0.98
N THR A 73 3.89 -4.81 1.12
CA THR A 73 5.32 -4.56 0.84
C THR A 73 6.21 -5.41 1.75
N GLN A 74 5.88 -5.55 3.03
CA GLN A 74 6.63 -6.41 3.95
C GLN A 74 6.57 -7.88 3.53
N ALA A 75 5.40 -8.40 3.13
CA ALA A 75 5.26 -9.77 2.63
C ALA A 75 6.08 -10.00 1.34
N GLU A 76 6.13 -9.03 0.43
CA GLU A 76 6.94 -9.09 -0.78
C GLU A 76 8.44 -9.18 -0.46
N THR A 77 8.93 -8.39 0.49
CA THR A 77 10.35 -8.43 0.89
C THR A 77 10.76 -9.78 1.49
N LEU A 78 9.89 -10.43 2.27
CA LEU A 78 10.13 -11.74 2.86
C LEU A 78 10.21 -12.85 1.80
N ASN A 79 9.37 -12.79 0.77
CA ASN A 79 9.36 -13.75 -0.33
C ASN A 79 10.66 -13.70 -1.16
N VAL A 80 11.22 -12.51 -1.39
CA VAL A 80 12.49 -12.33 -2.12
C VAL A 80 13.66 -12.99 -1.37
N ASN A 81 13.75 -12.79 -0.05
CA ASN A 81 14.80 -13.39 0.77
C ASN A 81 14.73 -14.92 0.81
N LEU A 82 13.51 -15.50 0.80
CA LEU A 82 13.33 -16.95 0.80
C LEU A 82 13.65 -17.59 -0.56
N ALA A 83 13.39 -16.91 -1.67
CA ALA A 83 13.76 -17.36 -3.01
C ALA A 83 15.29 -17.32 -3.24
N ALA A 84 15.97 -16.29 -2.72
CA ALA A 84 17.42 -16.16 -2.81
C ALA A 84 18.16 -17.26 -2.03
N ASN A 85 17.63 -17.68 -0.87
CA ASN A 85 18.26 -18.69 -0.02
C ASN A 85 18.13 -20.14 -0.56
N LYS A 86 17.29 -20.38 -1.58
CA LYS A 86 17.18 -21.71 -2.21
C LYS A 86 18.29 -22.04 -3.21
N LYS A 87 19.23 -21.11 -3.47
CA LYS A 87 20.32 -21.30 -4.44
C LYS A 87 21.63 -21.86 -3.86
N GLY A 88 21.61 -22.39 -2.62
CA GLY A 88 22.81 -22.76 -1.88
C GLY A 88 22.94 -24.22 -1.43
N ASN A 89 22.19 -25.18 -1.96
CA ASN A 89 22.38 -26.59 -1.59
C ASN A 89 22.44 -27.53 -2.81
N GLY A 90 23.35 -27.22 -3.73
CA GLY A 90 23.78 -28.15 -4.77
C GLY A 90 24.96 -28.98 -4.26
N ASN A 91 24.69 -30.02 -3.47
CA ASN A 91 25.71 -31.03 -3.20
C ASN A 91 25.69 -32.04 -4.36
N ASN A 92 26.66 -31.85 -5.25
CA ASN A 92 26.90 -32.61 -6.47
C ASN A 92 27.74 -33.86 -6.15
N GLN A 93 27.27 -35.05 -6.56
CA GLN A 93 28.03 -36.23 -6.98
C GLN A 93 27.00 -37.35 -7.26
N GLN A 94 26.44 -37.51 -8.47
CA GLN A 94 27.03 -38.09 -9.68
C GLN A 94 27.85 -39.36 -9.42
N GLY A 95 27.36 -40.53 -9.88
CA GLY A 95 28.22 -41.71 -10.01
C GLY A 95 27.55 -43.08 -10.13
N PHE A 96 26.89 -43.34 -11.26
CA PHE A 96 26.79 -44.63 -11.98
C PHE A 96 26.66 -45.97 -11.24
N GLY A 97 25.53 -46.64 -11.50
CA GLY A 97 25.49 -48.09 -11.47
C GLY A 97 26.35 -48.71 -12.58
N ARG A 98 27.02 -49.82 -12.28
CA ARG A 98 27.21 -50.99 -13.15
C ARG A 98 27.85 -52.10 -12.34
N GLY A 99 27.13 -53.20 -12.17
CA GLY A 99 27.71 -54.43 -11.63
C GLY A 99 28.75 -55.02 -12.57
N GLN A 100 29.76 -55.67 -11.99
CA GLN A 100 30.42 -56.81 -12.60
C GLN A 100 31.08 -57.65 -11.50
N SER A 101 30.40 -58.74 -11.17
CA SER A 101 31.00 -59.98 -10.66
C SER A 101 31.91 -60.53 -11.74
N HIS A 102 33.09 -61.05 -11.38
CA HIS A 102 33.71 -62.26 -11.95
C HIS A 102 34.90 -62.71 -11.09
N ASN A 103 34.84 -64.00 -10.71
CA ASN A 103 35.88 -65.00 -10.42
C ASN A 103 37.15 -64.62 -9.65
#